data_AF-X0TX25-F1
#
_entry.id   AF-X0TX25-F1
#
_cell.length_a   1.000
_cell.length_b   1.000
_cell.length_c   1.000
_cell.angle_alpha   90.00
_cell.angle_beta   90.00
_cell.angle_gamma   90.00
#
_symmetry.space_group_name_H-M   'P 1'
#
loop_
_entity.id
_entity.type
_entity.pdbx_description
1 polymer ?
#
loop_
_entity_poly.entity_id
_entity_poly.type
_entity_poly.pdbx_seq_one_letter_code
_entity_poly.pdbx_strand_id
1 'polypeptide(L)'
;AWTVRQARLDVPILIFGCQEEEVLTMTTRRRDAFCGLLSIGDVLRQIGAKYTVARRPICYPGDASFAEDLDWFVRICRVVCGVRSARYGQIGARPEAFWTCRYNEKQLQRLGPTTVVLDLSEAIAGARALADDDADVKRLVDDIGGYADVSGINAESVLRSAKLELFLRRWREDNAIDAFGIQCWTSIQANYGVCGCTTMSRLGDEGIPCACESDIMGTLSMHAAMLASDSPAGLADWNNLHNEDDELATVWHCGVFPKSFAKGQPKLGVQEIIASGGGASYDDSQGTVEFVAKPGPLTLCRVTQSAENEWQAVMVEGAVEDNPAVTF
;
A
#
# COMPACT_ATOMS: atom_id res chain seq x y z
N ALA A 1 -30.72 6.25 -15.73
CA ALA A 1 -30.05 7.56 -15.89
C ALA A 1 -30.67 8.62 -14.99
N TRP A 2 -31.98 8.87 -15.08
CA TRP A 2 -32.66 9.82 -14.17
C TRP A 2 -32.39 9.51 -12.68
N THR A 3 -32.50 8.24 -12.28
CA THR A 3 -32.17 7.80 -10.90
C THR A 3 -30.74 8.16 -10.49
N VAL A 4 -29.75 7.92 -11.36
CA VAL A 4 -28.35 8.29 -11.10
C VAL A 4 -28.20 9.80 -10.92
N ARG A 5 -28.83 10.58 -11.80
CA ARG A 5 -28.84 12.05 -11.71
C ARG A 5 -29.49 12.55 -10.42
N GLN A 6 -30.59 11.94 -9.99
CA GLN A 6 -31.30 12.33 -8.76
C GLN A 6 -30.55 11.92 -7.49
N ALA A 7 -29.86 10.77 -7.53
CA ALA A 7 -29.09 10.28 -6.39
C ALA A 7 -27.95 11.23 -6.02
N ARG A 8 -27.35 11.92 -7.01
CA ARG A 8 -26.21 12.86 -6.82
C ARG A 8 -25.06 12.24 -6.01
N LEU A 9 -24.87 10.93 -6.17
CA LEU A 9 -23.77 10.21 -5.57
C LEU A 9 -22.59 10.21 -6.54
N ASP A 10 -21.40 10.56 -6.05
CA ASP A 10 -20.14 10.39 -6.79
C ASP A 10 -19.51 9.03 -6.43
N VAL A 11 -20.17 7.96 -6.86
CA VAL A 11 -19.76 6.57 -6.58
C VAL A 11 -19.57 5.79 -7.88
N PRO A 12 -18.74 4.73 -7.89
CA PRO A 12 -18.66 3.82 -9.03
C PRO A 12 -20.03 3.24 -9.40
N ILE A 13 -20.29 3.09 -10.70
CA ILE A 13 -21.53 2.51 -11.24
C ILE A 13 -21.19 1.29 -12.10
N LEU A 14 -21.78 0.14 -11.80
CA LEU A 14 -21.76 -1.04 -12.66
C LEU A 14 -23.07 -1.11 -13.44
N ILE A 15 -22.98 -1.38 -14.74
CA ILE A 15 -24.13 -1.70 -15.59
C ILE A 15 -23.97 -3.08 -16.24
N PHE A 16 -25.08 -3.80 -16.31
CA PHE A 16 -25.24 -5.05 -17.04
C PHE A 16 -26.68 -5.15 -17.53
N GLY A 17 -26.93 -5.95 -18.56
CA GLY A 17 -28.26 -6.30 -19.03
C GLY A 17 -28.66 -7.68 -18.53
N CYS A 18 -29.83 -7.77 -17.91
CA CYS A 18 -30.41 -9.07 -17.57
C CYS A 18 -30.89 -9.75 -18.87
N GLN A 19 -30.45 -10.98 -19.12
CA GLN A 19 -30.83 -11.74 -20.32
C GLN A 19 -32.35 -12.01 -20.35
N GLU A 20 -32.93 -12.08 -21.55
CA GLU A 20 -34.33 -12.42 -21.78
C GLU A 20 -34.60 -13.91 -21.55
N GLU A 21 -35.65 -14.22 -20.77
CA GLU A 21 -36.10 -15.58 -20.45
C GLU A 21 -36.72 -16.30 -21.67
N GLU A 22 -37.12 -15.55 -22.69
CA GLU A 22 -37.78 -16.04 -23.89
C GLU A 22 -37.32 -15.29 -25.14
N VAL A 23 -37.62 -15.87 -26.31
CA VAL A 23 -37.45 -15.17 -27.59
C VAL A 23 -38.45 -14.02 -27.66
N LEU A 24 -37.94 -12.81 -27.84
CA LEU A 24 -38.78 -11.61 -27.91
C LEU A 24 -39.69 -11.63 -29.13
N THR A 25 -40.95 -11.26 -28.91
CA THR A 25 -41.97 -11.05 -29.95
C THR A 25 -42.58 -9.66 -29.79
N MET A 26 -43.35 -9.21 -30.79
CA MET A 26 -44.06 -7.92 -30.72
C MET A 26 -45.08 -7.85 -29.56
N THR A 27 -45.45 -8.98 -28.99
CA THR A 27 -46.37 -9.09 -27.85
C THR A 27 -45.68 -9.25 -26.51
N THR A 28 -44.37 -9.49 -26.48
CA THR A 28 -43.60 -9.65 -25.24
C THR A 28 -43.56 -8.32 -24.47
N ARG A 29 -43.85 -8.34 -23.16
CA ARG A 29 -43.84 -7.14 -22.30
C ARG A 29 -42.43 -6.59 -22.08
N ARG A 30 -41.44 -7.50 -22.01
CA ARG A 30 -40.02 -7.19 -21.86
C ARG A 30 -39.43 -6.68 -23.19
N ARG A 31 -38.39 -5.85 -23.10
CA ARG A 31 -37.61 -5.36 -24.26
C ARG A 31 -36.21 -5.94 -24.25
N ASP A 32 -35.50 -5.73 -25.35
CA ASP A 32 -34.13 -6.19 -25.60
C ASP A 32 -33.11 -5.52 -24.67
N ALA A 33 -32.55 -6.33 -23.76
CA ALA A 33 -31.59 -5.95 -22.75
C ALA A 33 -30.26 -5.49 -23.36
N PHE A 34 -29.84 -6.07 -24.49
CA PHE A 34 -28.60 -5.66 -25.15
C PHE A 34 -28.69 -4.24 -25.72
N CYS A 35 -29.75 -3.93 -26.46
CA CYS A 35 -30.03 -2.57 -26.92
C CYS A 35 -30.24 -1.60 -25.74
N GLY A 36 -30.96 -2.06 -24.70
CA GLY A 36 -31.14 -1.33 -23.46
C GLY A 36 -29.82 -0.96 -22.77
N LEU A 37 -28.85 -1.90 -22.72
CA LEU A 37 -27.54 -1.69 -22.13
C LEU A 37 -26.71 -0.66 -22.89
N LEU A 38 -26.72 -0.73 -24.24
CA LEU A 38 -26.07 0.28 -25.09
C LEU A 38 -26.70 1.66 -24.88
N SER A 39 -28.04 1.72 -24.85
CA SER A 39 -28.80 2.95 -24.66
C SER A 39 -28.54 3.57 -23.30
N ILE A 40 -28.57 2.79 -22.21
CA ILE A 40 -28.29 3.32 -20.88
C ILE A 40 -26.84 3.77 -20.75
N GLY A 41 -25.89 3.05 -21.35
CA GLY A 41 -24.49 3.44 -21.40
C GLY A 41 -24.32 4.81 -22.05
N ASP A 42 -24.91 5.02 -23.23
CA ASP A 42 -24.86 6.32 -23.92
C ASP A 42 -25.48 7.45 -23.06
N VAL A 43 -26.66 7.23 -22.48
CA VAL A 43 -27.29 8.24 -21.63
C VAL A 43 -26.46 8.55 -20.37
N LEU A 44 -25.78 7.55 -19.77
CA LEU A 44 -24.86 7.79 -18.65
C LEU A 44 -23.66 8.65 -19.09
N ARG A 45 -23.10 8.40 -20.29
CA ARG A 45 -22.04 9.26 -20.87
C ARG A 45 -22.52 10.69 -21.07
N GLN A 46 -23.72 10.88 -21.62
CA GLN A 46 -24.29 12.21 -21.89
C GLN A 46 -24.44 13.06 -20.62
N ILE A 47 -24.74 12.44 -19.48
CA ILE A 47 -24.85 13.16 -18.19
C ILE A 47 -23.53 13.23 -17.42
N GLY A 48 -22.42 12.77 -18.01
CA GLY A 48 -21.09 12.77 -17.39
C GLY A 48 -20.90 11.72 -16.29
N ALA A 49 -21.78 10.73 -16.17
CA ALA A 49 -21.64 9.66 -15.19
C ALA A 49 -20.61 8.62 -15.67
N LYS A 50 -19.58 8.38 -14.86
CA LYS A 50 -18.59 7.31 -15.12
C LYS A 50 -19.20 5.97 -14.73
N TYR A 51 -19.08 4.97 -15.58
CA TYR A 51 -19.59 3.62 -15.33
C TYR A 51 -18.65 2.55 -15.89
N THR A 52 -18.85 1.35 -15.36
CA THR A 52 -18.20 0.11 -15.76
C THR A 52 -19.24 -0.81 -16.37
N VAL A 53 -18.89 -1.49 -17.46
CA VAL A 53 -19.71 -2.54 -18.05
C VAL A 53 -19.21 -3.89 -17.55
N ALA A 54 -20.11 -4.79 -17.15
CA ALA A 54 -19.79 -6.17 -16.81
C ALA A 54 -19.04 -6.86 -17.97
N ARG A 55 -18.04 -7.72 -17.68
CA ARG A 55 -17.25 -8.43 -18.70
C ARG A 55 -18.12 -9.35 -19.53
N ARG A 56 -19.13 -9.97 -18.91
CA ARG A 56 -20.25 -10.58 -19.61
C ARG A 56 -21.47 -9.66 -19.52
N PRO A 57 -21.64 -8.75 -20.50
CA PRO A 57 -22.60 -7.65 -20.40
C PRO A 57 -24.05 -8.11 -20.36
N ILE A 58 -24.36 -9.29 -20.91
CA ILE A 58 -25.70 -9.89 -20.92
C ILE A 58 -25.64 -11.27 -20.28
N CYS A 59 -26.29 -11.41 -19.12
CA CYS A 59 -26.36 -12.64 -18.35
C CYS A 59 -27.56 -12.60 -17.41
N TYR A 60 -27.89 -13.73 -16.78
CA TYR A 60 -28.81 -13.73 -15.64
C TYR A 60 -28.06 -13.38 -14.35
N PRO A 61 -28.71 -12.72 -13.37
CA PRO A 61 -28.14 -12.51 -12.04
C PRO A 61 -27.74 -13.81 -11.31
N GLY A 62 -28.35 -14.94 -11.69
CA GLY A 62 -27.99 -16.26 -11.16
C GLY A 62 -26.80 -16.93 -11.85
N ASP A 63 -26.26 -16.34 -12.92
CA ASP A 63 -25.12 -16.92 -13.64
C ASP A 63 -23.82 -16.70 -12.85
N ALA A 64 -22.92 -17.68 -12.88
CA ALA A 64 -21.59 -17.57 -12.28
C ALA A 64 -20.81 -16.34 -12.78
N SER A 65 -20.95 -16.01 -14.07
CA SER A 65 -20.32 -14.83 -14.67
C SER A 65 -20.78 -13.51 -14.05
N PHE A 66 -22.04 -13.40 -13.61
CA PHE A 66 -22.51 -12.19 -12.93
C PHE A 66 -21.87 -12.06 -11.54
N ALA A 67 -21.74 -13.17 -10.82
CA ALA A 67 -21.06 -13.19 -9.52
C ALA A 67 -19.58 -12.80 -9.66
N GLU A 68 -18.88 -13.28 -10.68
CA GLU A 68 -17.49 -12.91 -10.99
C GLU A 68 -17.35 -11.41 -11.32
N ASP A 69 -18.24 -10.87 -12.17
CA ASP A 69 -18.25 -9.44 -12.51
C ASP A 69 -18.56 -8.56 -11.29
N LEU A 70 -19.45 -9.02 -10.41
CA LEU A 70 -19.78 -8.32 -9.18
C LEU A 70 -18.61 -8.33 -8.18
N ASP A 71 -17.94 -9.47 -7.98
CA ASP A 71 -16.74 -9.56 -7.13
C ASP A 71 -15.65 -8.60 -7.62
N TRP A 72 -15.36 -8.62 -8.93
CA TRP A 72 -14.39 -7.72 -9.54
C TRP A 72 -14.78 -6.24 -9.33
N PHE A 73 -16.05 -5.89 -9.52
CA PHE A 73 -16.51 -4.52 -9.33
C PHE A 73 -16.50 -4.09 -7.85
N VAL A 74 -16.78 -4.99 -6.91
CA VAL A 74 -16.65 -4.72 -5.47
C VAL A 74 -15.20 -4.40 -5.11
N ARG A 75 -14.22 -5.10 -5.69
CA ARG A 75 -12.80 -4.77 -5.51
C ARG A 75 -12.45 -3.37 -6.03
N ILE A 76 -13.00 -2.98 -7.19
CA ILE A 76 -12.86 -1.60 -7.70
C ILE A 76 -13.44 -0.59 -6.69
N CYS A 77 -14.64 -0.86 -6.17
CA CYS A 77 -15.26 0.00 -5.17
C CYS A 77 -14.41 0.11 -3.90
N ARG A 78 -13.80 -0.99 -3.44
CA ARG A 78 -12.89 -0.98 -2.27
C ARG A 78 -11.70 -0.07 -2.50
N VAL A 79 -11.04 -0.14 -3.66
CA VAL A 79 -9.93 0.76 -4.00
C VAL A 79 -10.39 2.20 -4.10
N VAL A 80 -11.46 2.49 -4.84
CA VAL A 80 -11.94 3.87 -5.04
C VAL A 80 -12.38 4.51 -3.72
N CYS A 81 -13.15 3.80 -2.90
CA CYS A 81 -13.62 4.30 -1.61
C CYS A 81 -12.46 4.45 -0.61
N GLY A 82 -11.58 3.44 -0.53
CA GLY A 82 -10.44 3.46 0.38
C GLY A 82 -9.46 4.58 0.06
N VAL A 83 -9.12 4.79 -1.22
CA VAL A 83 -8.25 5.89 -1.63
C VAL A 83 -8.92 7.25 -1.44
N ARG A 84 -10.16 7.45 -1.89
CA ARG A 84 -10.83 8.77 -1.82
C ARG A 84 -11.02 9.30 -0.40
N SER A 85 -11.10 8.40 0.58
CA SER A 85 -11.26 8.75 2.00
C SER A 85 -9.96 8.64 2.80
N ALA A 86 -8.85 8.27 2.15
CA ALA A 86 -7.62 7.93 2.85
C ALA A 86 -7.02 9.12 3.61
N ARG A 87 -6.42 8.82 4.75
CA ARG A 87 -5.60 9.73 5.53
C ARG A 87 -4.20 9.15 5.61
N TYR A 88 -3.23 9.83 5.02
CA TYR A 88 -1.84 9.41 4.98
C TYR A 88 -1.02 10.14 6.03
N GLY A 89 -0.45 9.40 6.98
CA GLY A 89 0.42 9.96 8.00
C GLY A 89 1.81 10.23 7.43
N GLN A 90 2.16 11.48 7.18
CA GLN A 90 3.52 11.87 6.80
C GLN A 90 4.31 12.21 8.06
N ILE A 91 5.32 11.40 8.36
CA ILE A 91 6.13 11.54 9.58
C ILE A 91 7.53 12.00 9.20
N GLY A 92 7.86 13.23 9.57
CA GLY A 92 9.12 13.86 9.21
C GLY A 92 9.14 14.40 7.78
N ALA A 93 10.34 14.82 7.38
CA ALA A 93 10.59 15.40 6.07
C ALA A 93 11.22 14.36 5.13
N ARG A 94 10.85 14.43 3.85
CA ARG A 94 11.51 13.71 2.77
C ARG A 94 13.03 13.96 2.79
N PRO A 95 13.88 12.92 2.76
CA PRO A 95 15.31 13.08 2.61
C PRO A 95 15.68 13.88 1.36
N GLU A 96 16.67 14.77 1.47
CA GLU A 96 16.92 15.79 0.43
C GLU A 96 17.20 15.21 -0.96
N ALA A 97 17.97 14.11 -1.03
CA ALA A 97 18.33 13.44 -2.28
C ALA A 97 17.15 12.78 -3.01
N PHE A 98 16.04 12.47 -2.33
CA PHE A 98 14.95 11.65 -2.88
C PHE A 98 13.93 12.50 -3.62
N TRP A 99 14.33 13.12 -4.73
CA TRP A 99 13.45 14.03 -5.49
C TRP A 99 12.26 13.30 -6.12
N THR A 100 12.40 11.99 -6.31
CA THR A 100 11.35 11.05 -6.78
C THR A 100 10.15 10.93 -5.84
N CYS A 101 10.31 11.34 -4.57
CA CYS A 101 9.24 11.34 -3.57
C CYS A 101 8.51 12.69 -3.46
N ARG A 102 8.85 13.68 -4.31
CA ARG A 102 8.13 14.95 -4.35
C ARG A 102 6.71 14.74 -4.87
N TYR A 103 5.77 15.46 -4.27
CA TYR A 103 4.38 15.40 -4.67
C TYR A 103 3.68 16.74 -4.43
N ASN A 104 2.59 16.96 -5.13
CA ASN A 104 1.69 18.07 -4.96
C ASN A 104 0.53 17.67 -4.06
N GLU A 105 0.64 18.02 -2.79
CA GLU A 105 -0.36 17.73 -1.77
C GLU A 105 -1.74 18.31 -2.09
N LYS A 106 -1.81 19.50 -2.70
CA LYS A 106 -3.09 20.09 -3.11
C LYS A 106 -3.79 19.26 -4.19
N GLN A 107 -3.03 18.66 -5.10
CA GLN A 107 -3.60 17.75 -6.09
C GLN A 107 -4.05 16.45 -5.45
N LEU A 108 -3.26 15.88 -4.54
CA LEU A 108 -3.64 14.70 -3.75
C LEU A 108 -4.97 14.92 -3.03
N GLN A 109 -5.12 16.06 -2.36
CA GLN A 109 -6.37 16.44 -1.69
C GLN A 109 -7.56 16.54 -2.63
N ARG A 110 -7.35 16.98 -3.88
CA ARG A 110 -8.41 17.04 -4.91
C ARG A 110 -8.79 15.66 -5.45
N LEU A 111 -7.88 14.69 -5.40
CA LEU A 111 -8.17 13.30 -5.71
C LEU A 111 -9.03 12.65 -4.60
N GLY A 112 -8.84 13.09 -3.35
CA GLY A 112 -9.57 12.62 -2.17
C GLY A 112 -8.69 12.47 -0.93
N PRO A 113 -7.53 11.77 -1.00
CA PRO A 113 -6.69 11.55 0.16
C PRO A 113 -6.20 12.83 0.81
N THR A 114 -6.05 12.81 2.14
CA THR A 114 -5.49 13.91 2.93
C THR A 114 -4.16 13.49 3.52
N THR A 115 -3.20 14.41 3.64
CA THR A 115 -1.97 14.17 4.41
C THR A 115 -2.15 14.68 5.84
N VAL A 116 -1.82 13.85 6.83
CA VAL A 116 -1.73 14.21 8.25
C VAL A 116 -0.25 14.26 8.60
N VAL A 117 0.26 15.45 8.92
CA VAL A 117 1.70 15.65 9.13
C VAL A 117 2.03 15.58 10.61
N LEU A 118 3.11 14.86 10.94
CA LEU A 118 3.73 14.83 12.26
C LEU A 118 5.21 15.12 12.12
N ASP A 119 5.74 16.01 12.96
CA ASP A 119 7.17 16.22 13.01
C ASP A 119 7.88 14.97 13.55
N LEU A 120 9.00 14.57 12.94
CA LEU A 120 9.72 13.37 13.37
C LEU A 120 10.17 13.49 14.84
N SER A 121 10.48 14.69 15.34
CA SER A 121 10.85 14.89 16.74
C SER A 121 9.70 14.62 17.70
N GLU A 122 8.45 14.87 17.32
CA GLU A 122 7.28 14.52 18.12
C GLU A 122 7.10 13.00 18.21
N ALA A 123 7.31 12.28 17.09
CA ALA A 123 7.28 10.82 17.09
C ALA A 123 8.38 10.23 17.97
N ILE A 124 9.61 10.75 17.86
CA ILE A 124 10.75 10.34 18.69
C ILE A 124 10.49 10.64 20.17
N ALA A 125 10.03 11.84 20.51
CA ALA A 125 9.76 12.23 21.88
C ALA A 125 8.62 11.41 22.50
N GLY A 126 7.54 11.18 21.74
CA GLY A 126 6.41 10.36 22.18
C GLY A 126 6.79 8.91 22.41
N ALA A 127 7.57 8.32 21.49
CA ALA A 127 8.08 6.96 21.66
C ALA A 127 9.03 6.85 22.88
N ARG A 128 9.92 7.82 23.08
CA ARG A 128 10.82 7.87 24.25
C ARG A 128 10.10 8.02 25.59
N ALA A 129 8.98 8.74 25.61
CA ALA A 129 8.20 8.99 26.82
C ALA A 129 7.48 7.73 27.34
N LEU A 130 7.32 6.69 26.51
CA LEU A 130 6.76 5.41 26.94
C LEU A 130 7.71 4.73 27.92
N ALA A 131 7.17 4.18 29.01
CA ALA A 131 7.97 3.46 30.00
C ALA A 131 8.43 2.11 29.44
N ASP A 132 9.64 1.68 29.81
CA ASP A 132 10.20 0.37 29.39
C ASP A 132 9.37 -0.80 29.94
N ASP A 133 8.73 -0.59 31.09
CA ASP A 133 7.97 -1.61 31.81
C ASP A 133 6.47 -1.59 31.51
N ASP A 134 6.01 -0.69 30.64
CA ASP A 134 4.65 -0.61 30.13
C ASP A 134 4.22 -1.96 29.52
N ALA A 135 3.01 -2.42 29.86
CA ALA A 135 2.52 -3.73 29.47
C ALA A 135 2.34 -3.88 27.95
N ASP A 136 1.95 -2.79 27.26
CA ASP A 136 1.82 -2.79 25.80
C ASP A 136 3.19 -2.83 25.13
N VAL A 137 4.18 -2.13 25.70
CA VAL A 137 5.56 -2.16 25.20
C VAL A 137 6.15 -3.56 25.32
N LYS A 138 6.02 -4.21 26.49
CA LYS A 138 6.48 -5.60 26.71
C LYS A 138 5.85 -6.58 25.74
N ARG A 139 4.53 -6.49 25.55
CA ARG A 139 3.81 -7.32 24.58
C ARG A 139 4.39 -7.15 23.17
N LEU A 140 4.64 -5.90 22.75
CA LEU A 140 5.22 -5.64 21.44
C LEU A 140 6.66 -6.14 21.29
N VAL A 141 7.46 -6.13 22.36
CA VAL A 141 8.80 -6.76 22.37
C VAL A 141 8.68 -8.26 22.10
N ASP A 142 7.76 -8.95 22.78
CA ASP A 142 7.50 -10.38 22.57
C ASP A 142 6.97 -10.65 21.14
N ASP A 143 6.05 -9.80 20.64
CA ASP A 143 5.51 -9.91 19.29
C ASP A 143 6.59 -9.73 18.21
N ILE A 144 7.54 -8.82 18.42
CA ILE A 144 8.70 -8.63 17.52
C ILE A 144 9.57 -9.90 17.54
N GLY A 145 9.81 -10.49 18.70
CA GLY A 145 10.56 -11.76 18.83
C GLY A 145 9.86 -12.96 18.16
N GLY A 146 8.53 -12.96 18.08
CA GLY A 146 7.78 -13.93 17.28
C GLY A 146 7.80 -13.64 15.77
N TYR A 147 7.92 -12.37 15.41
CA TYR A 147 7.92 -11.92 14.03
C TYR A 147 9.22 -12.26 13.29
N ALA A 148 10.38 -12.03 13.91
CA ALA A 148 11.67 -12.31 13.30
C ALA A 148 12.69 -12.79 14.36
N ASP A 149 13.73 -13.50 13.94
CA ASP A 149 14.86 -13.83 14.82
C ASP A 149 15.60 -12.54 15.22
N VAL A 150 15.56 -12.20 16.50
CA VAL A 150 16.14 -10.98 17.08
C VAL A 150 17.57 -11.19 17.59
N SER A 151 18.12 -12.40 17.53
CA SER A 151 19.41 -12.75 18.15
C SER A 151 20.61 -11.99 17.57
N GLY A 152 20.48 -11.42 16.37
CA GLY A 152 21.50 -10.63 15.69
C GLY A 152 21.57 -9.15 16.08
N ILE A 153 20.67 -8.65 16.94
CA ILE A 153 20.62 -7.23 17.33
C ILE A 153 20.54 -7.06 18.86
N ASN A 154 20.79 -5.84 19.34
CA ASN A 154 20.73 -5.51 20.74
C ASN A 154 19.27 -5.49 21.25
N ALA A 155 19.04 -5.97 22.48
CA ALA A 155 17.72 -5.94 23.12
C ALA A 155 17.14 -4.52 23.22
N GLU A 156 18.00 -3.51 23.37
CA GLU A 156 17.59 -2.11 23.38
C GLU A 156 17.00 -1.66 22.02
N SER A 157 17.51 -2.17 20.90
CA SER A 157 17.00 -1.89 19.55
C SER A 157 15.60 -2.49 19.36
N VAL A 158 15.36 -3.69 19.91
CA VAL A 158 14.03 -4.31 19.95
C VAL A 158 13.07 -3.46 20.78
N LEU A 159 13.48 -3.02 21.96
CA LEU A 159 12.68 -2.17 22.84
C LEU A 159 12.33 -0.82 22.18
N ARG A 160 13.30 -0.16 21.54
CA ARG A 160 13.08 1.08 20.79
C ARG A 160 12.10 0.88 19.63
N SER A 161 12.21 -0.23 18.91
CA SER A 161 11.26 -0.60 17.83
C SER A 161 9.84 -0.80 18.36
N ALA A 162 9.69 -1.50 19.49
CA ALA A 162 8.39 -1.72 20.14
C ALA A 162 7.73 -0.40 20.59
N LYS A 163 8.49 0.51 21.18
CA LYS A 163 8.01 1.84 21.59
C LYS A 163 7.59 2.71 20.41
N LEU A 164 8.38 2.70 19.33
CA LEU A 164 8.03 3.41 18.11
C LEU A 164 6.72 2.85 17.53
N GLU A 165 6.61 1.53 17.45
CA GLU A 165 5.39 0.86 16.98
C GLU A 165 4.17 1.22 17.84
N LEU A 166 4.30 1.19 19.17
CA LEU A 166 3.20 1.56 20.07
C LEU A 166 2.75 3.02 19.87
N PHE A 167 3.71 3.94 19.77
CA PHE A 167 3.42 5.34 19.52
C PHE A 167 2.69 5.53 18.18
N LEU A 168 3.18 4.93 17.10
CA LEU A 168 2.57 5.03 15.78
C LEU A 168 1.17 4.43 15.71
N ARG A 169 0.94 3.30 16.41
CA ARG A 169 -0.40 2.70 16.53
C ARG A 169 -1.37 3.63 17.25
N ARG A 170 -0.96 4.25 18.36
CA ARG A 170 -1.81 5.22 19.08
C ARG A 170 -2.10 6.44 18.20
N TRP A 171 -1.06 7.00 17.57
CA TRP A 171 -1.22 8.15 16.67
C TRP A 171 -2.14 7.84 15.48
N ARG A 172 -2.06 6.62 14.95
CA ARG A 172 -2.97 6.11 13.90
C ARG A 172 -4.42 6.19 14.31
N GLU A 173 -4.76 5.62 15.47
CA GLU A 173 -6.14 5.56 15.96
C GLU A 173 -6.66 6.97 16.24
N ASP A 174 -5.87 7.81 16.90
CA ASP A 174 -6.24 9.19 17.24
C ASP A 174 -6.53 10.05 16.00
N ASN A 175 -5.90 9.73 14.86
CA ASN A 175 -5.99 10.52 13.63
C ASN A 175 -6.66 9.79 12.47
N ALA A 176 -7.19 8.59 12.68
CA ALA A 176 -7.78 7.72 11.68
C ALA A 176 -6.88 7.55 10.42
N ILE A 177 -5.62 7.19 10.61
CA ILE A 177 -4.64 7.07 9.53
C ILE A 177 -4.71 5.69 8.87
N ASP A 178 -4.72 5.65 7.54
CA ASP A 178 -4.80 4.41 6.77
C ASP A 178 -3.43 3.85 6.41
N ALA A 179 -2.46 4.72 6.17
CA ALA A 179 -1.11 4.34 5.77
C ALA A 179 -0.10 5.45 6.10
N PHE A 180 1.18 5.10 6.21
CA PHE A 180 2.26 6.01 6.59
C PHE A 180 3.27 6.24 5.45
N GLY A 181 3.83 7.44 5.42
CA GLY A 181 5.10 7.75 4.77
C GLY A 181 6.06 8.28 5.83
N ILE A 182 7.17 7.59 6.08
CA ILE A 182 8.04 7.88 7.24
C ILE A 182 9.43 8.27 6.77
N GLN A 183 9.99 9.34 7.34
CA GLN A 183 11.40 9.67 7.27
C GLN A 183 12.22 8.62 8.03
N CYS A 184 12.51 7.50 7.36
CA CYS A 184 13.17 6.34 7.95
C CYS A 184 14.71 6.48 8.04
N TRP A 185 15.31 7.54 7.48
CA TRP A 185 16.73 7.85 7.65
C TRP A 185 17.05 9.33 7.40
N THR A 186 18.19 9.85 7.85
CA THR A 186 19.07 9.29 8.91
C THR A 186 18.69 9.80 10.31
N SER A 187 17.75 10.75 10.39
CA SER A 187 17.43 11.45 11.64
C SER A 187 16.93 10.49 12.73
N ILE A 188 16.18 9.44 12.36
CA ILE A 188 15.69 8.46 13.34
C ILE A 188 16.84 7.63 13.93
N GLN A 189 17.84 7.24 13.14
CA GLN A 189 19.02 6.55 13.67
C GLN A 189 19.81 7.49 14.58
N ALA A 190 20.13 8.69 14.11
CA ALA A 190 20.94 9.65 14.87
C ALA A 190 20.27 10.14 16.17
N ASN A 191 18.94 10.32 16.16
CA ASN A 191 18.21 10.93 17.25
C ASN A 191 17.36 9.96 18.07
N TYR A 192 17.14 8.72 17.63
CA TYR A 192 16.37 7.70 18.36
C TYR A 192 17.14 6.39 18.55
N GLY A 193 18.08 6.08 17.64
CA GLY A 193 19.04 4.98 17.81
C GLY A 193 18.54 3.62 17.35
N VAL A 194 17.66 3.58 16.35
CA VAL A 194 17.24 2.35 15.65
C VAL A 194 16.67 2.71 14.27
N CYS A 195 16.77 1.79 13.31
CA CYS A 195 16.05 1.89 12.04
C CYS A 195 14.55 1.63 12.26
N GLY A 196 13.69 2.41 11.59
CA GLY A 196 12.23 2.21 11.64
C GLY A 196 11.72 0.96 10.91
N CYS A 197 12.60 0.20 10.25
CA CYS A 197 12.23 -0.84 9.30
C CYS A 197 11.39 -1.96 9.91
N THR A 198 11.74 -2.45 11.11
CA THR A 198 10.97 -3.48 11.81
C THR A 198 9.54 -3.04 12.08
N THR A 199 9.37 -1.83 12.62
CA THR A 199 8.04 -1.25 12.89
C THR A 199 7.23 -1.11 11.60
N MET A 200 7.85 -0.59 10.53
CA MET A 200 7.20 -0.38 9.24
C MET A 200 6.77 -1.69 8.58
N SER A 201 7.64 -2.72 8.62
CA SER A 201 7.38 -4.05 8.10
C SER A 201 6.18 -4.69 8.81
N ARG A 202 6.14 -4.65 10.16
CA ARG A 202 5.07 -5.22 10.97
C ARG A 202 3.72 -4.53 10.74
N LEU A 203 3.71 -3.20 10.73
CA LEU A 203 2.50 -2.45 10.39
C LEU A 203 2.00 -2.80 8.98
N GLY A 204 2.92 -2.92 8.01
CA GLY A 204 2.59 -3.33 6.65
C GLY A 204 1.98 -4.74 6.57
N ASP A 205 2.51 -5.68 7.35
CA ASP A 205 2.03 -7.08 7.43
C ASP A 205 0.60 -7.17 7.99
N GLU A 206 0.23 -6.22 8.85
CA GLU A 206 -1.10 -6.10 9.44
C GLU A 206 -2.08 -5.23 8.61
N GLY A 207 -1.69 -4.85 7.40
CA GLY A 207 -2.54 -4.06 6.50
C GLY A 207 -2.49 -2.55 6.73
N ILE A 208 -1.38 -2.04 7.27
CA ILE A 208 -1.10 -0.60 7.41
C ILE A 208 0.18 -0.28 6.62
N PRO A 209 0.08 0.03 5.32
CA PRO A 209 1.24 0.26 4.47
C PRO A 209 2.13 1.38 5.00
N CYS A 210 3.44 1.16 5.01
CA CYS A 210 4.43 2.12 5.48
C CYS A 210 5.51 2.33 4.41
N ALA A 211 5.46 3.46 3.70
CA ALA A 211 6.47 3.84 2.73
C ALA A 211 7.66 4.52 3.41
N CYS A 212 8.87 4.24 2.91
CA CYS A 212 10.09 4.92 3.32
C CYS A 212 10.18 6.34 2.74
N GLU A 213 11.20 7.10 3.16
CA GLU A 213 11.56 8.43 2.65
C GLU A 213 10.44 9.49 2.69
N SER A 214 9.43 9.31 3.53
CA SER A 214 8.20 10.12 3.49
C SER A 214 7.53 10.12 2.10
N ASP A 215 7.64 9.03 1.34
CA ASP A 215 7.10 8.91 -0.02
C ASP A 215 5.59 8.71 -0.01
N ILE A 216 4.83 9.80 0.01
CA ILE A 216 3.36 9.76 0.01
C ILE A 216 2.77 9.18 -1.27
N MET A 217 3.45 9.32 -2.41
CA MET A 217 3.00 8.67 -3.66
C MET A 217 3.25 7.16 -3.62
N GLY A 218 4.35 6.74 -2.98
CA GLY A 218 4.59 5.35 -2.60
C GLY A 218 3.52 4.84 -1.63
N THR A 219 3.18 5.58 -0.58
CA THR A 219 2.10 5.26 0.37
C THR A 219 0.77 5.06 -0.33
N LEU A 220 0.38 5.97 -1.24
CA LEU A 220 -0.82 5.82 -2.06
C LEU A 220 -0.78 4.55 -2.91
N SER A 221 0.36 4.27 -3.54
CA SER A 221 0.54 3.09 -4.40
C SER A 221 0.38 1.79 -3.60
N MET A 222 1.06 1.69 -2.45
CA MET A 222 0.96 0.53 -1.57
C MET A 222 -0.46 0.36 -1.02
N HIS A 223 -1.11 1.45 -0.60
CA HIS A 223 -2.50 1.40 -0.11
C HIS A 223 -3.47 0.94 -1.19
N ALA A 224 -3.35 1.47 -2.42
CA ALA A 224 -4.17 1.05 -3.54
C ALA A 224 -3.94 -0.43 -3.91
N ALA A 225 -2.69 -0.90 -3.91
CA ALA A 225 -2.35 -2.29 -4.18
C ALA A 225 -2.94 -3.23 -3.11
N MET A 226 -2.78 -2.89 -1.84
CA MET A 226 -3.33 -3.65 -0.71
C MET A 226 -4.86 -3.74 -0.78
N LEU A 227 -5.53 -2.61 -1.06
CA LEU A 227 -6.99 -2.59 -1.28
C LEU A 227 -7.39 -3.42 -2.51
N ALA A 228 -6.57 -3.49 -3.55
CA ALA A 228 -6.90 -4.29 -4.73
C ALA A 228 -6.74 -5.79 -4.46
N SER A 229 -5.62 -6.19 -3.85
CA SER A 229 -5.25 -7.60 -3.63
C SER A 229 -5.88 -8.21 -2.38
N ASP A 230 -6.29 -7.40 -1.40
CA ASP A 230 -6.64 -7.87 -0.04
C ASP A 230 -5.46 -8.55 0.67
N SER A 231 -4.24 -8.11 0.39
CA SER A 231 -3.00 -8.65 0.94
C SER A 231 -2.00 -7.54 1.24
N PRO A 232 -1.03 -7.73 2.14
CA PRO A 232 0.02 -6.75 2.39
C PRO A 232 0.75 -6.33 1.10
N ALA A 233 1.15 -5.06 1.07
CA ALA A 233 1.95 -4.46 -0.02
C ALA A 233 3.29 -3.97 0.53
N GLY A 234 4.35 -4.12 -0.26
CA GLY A 234 5.70 -3.63 0.06
C GLY A 234 6.10 -2.45 -0.82
N LEU A 235 6.98 -1.58 -0.31
CA LEU A 235 7.70 -0.61 -1.12
C LEU A 235 8.98 -1.27 -1.63
N ALA A 236 9.31 -1.04 -2.90
CA ALA A 236 10.45 -1.67 -3.51
C ALA A 236 11.16 -0.75 -4.52
N ASP A 237 12.49 -0.83 -4.52
CA ASP A 237 13.35 -0.30 -5.54
C ASP A 237 13.57 -1.33 -6.65
N TRP A 238 13.58 -0.85 -7.89
CA TRP A 238 14.10 -1.60 -9.03
C TRP A 238 15.60 -1.37 -9.04
N ASN A 239 16.34 -2.28 -8.43
CA ASN A 239 17.70 -2.00 -8.03
C ASN A 239 18.71 -2.30 -9.15
N ASN A 240 18.95 -3.58 -9.42
CA ASN A 240 19.95 -4.05 -10.39
C ASN A 240 19.35 -5.11 -11.29
N LEU A 241 19.90 -5.29 -12.50
CA LEU A 241 19.65 -6.52 -13.26
C LEU A 241 20.27 -7.71 -12.53
N HIS A 242 19.70 -8.90 -12.73
CA HIS A 242 20.30 -10.13 -12.22
C HIS A 242 21.66 -10.36 -12.91
N ASN A 243 22.66 -10.79 -12.15
CA ASN A 243 24.04 -10.87 -12.65
C ASN A 243 24.22 -11.90 -13.78
N GLU A 244 23.33 -12.90 -13.85
CA GLU A 244 23.43 -14.03 -14.78
C GLU A 244 22.25 -14.10 -15.77
N ASP A 245 21.23 -13.25 -15.61
CA ASP A 245 20.02 -13.28 -16.44
C ASP A 245 19.55 -11.85 -16.71
N ASP A 246 19.63 -11.41 -17.97
CA ASP A 246 19.30 -10.04 -18.38
C ASP A 246 17.80 -9.77 -18.48
N GLU A 247 16.96 -10.80 -18.37
CA GLU A 247 15.51 -10.69 -18.31
C GLU A 247 14.98 -10.53 -16.86
N LEU A 248 15.87 -10.62 -15.87
CA LEU A 248 15.52 -10.51 -14.45
C LEU A 248 16.05 -9.23 -13.81
N ALA A 249 15.26 -8.65 -12.93
CA ALA A 249 15.64 -7.51 -12.09
C ALA A 249 15.52 -7.87 -10.61
N THR A 250 16.47 -7.40 -9.82
CA THR A 250 16.42 -7.48 -8.36
C THR A 250 15.53 -6.38 -7.82
N VAL A 251 14.53 -6.80 -7.05
CA VAL A 251 13.59 -5.92 -6.36
C VAL A 251 13.91 -5.98 -4.87
N TRP A 252 14.20 -4.84 -4.26
CA TRP A 252 14.69 -4.78 -2.87
C TRP A 252 14.28 -3.47 -2.18
N HIS A 253 14.28 -3.46 -0.85
CA HIS A 253 14.25 -2.24 -0.05
C HIS A 253 14.93 -2.48 1.30
N CYS A 254 15.27 -1.42 2.03
CA CYS A 254 16.04 -1.42 3.29
C CYS A 254 15.45 -2.17 4.51
N GLY A 255 14.47 -3.06 4.32
CA GLY A 255 13.91 -3.93 5.36
C GLY A 255 12.46 -3.62 5.75
N VAL A 256 11.73 -2.86 4.93
CA VAL A 256 10.32 -2.49 5.18
C VAL A 256 9.30 -3.43 4.57
N PHE A 257 9.75 -4.46 3.84
CA PHE A 257 8.82 -5.45 3.31
C PHE A 257 8.11 -6.22 4.43
N PRO A 258 6.79 -6.46 4.33
CA PRO A 258 6.06 -7.31 5.26
C PRO A 258 6.57 -8.77 5.27
N LYS A 259 6.55 -9.42 6.43
CA LYS A 259 6.96 -10.84 6.60
C LYS A 259 6.15 -11.78 5.72
N SER A 260 4.92 -11.44 5.34
CA SER A 260 4.09 -12.22 4.43
C SER A 260 4.78 -12.51 3.08
N PHE A 261 5.77 -11.69 2.69
CA PHE A 261 6.57 -11.91 1.49
C PHE A 261 7.70 -12.92 1.70
N ALA A 262 8.09 -13.24 2.93
CA ALA A 262 9.26 -14.07 3.21
C ALA A 262 9.05 -15.55 2.84
N LYS A 263 10.10 -16.16 2.26
CA LYS A 263 10.18 -17.62 2.00
C LYS A 263 10.37 -18.44 3.27
N GLY A 264 11.00 -17.85 4.29
CA GLY A 264 11.32 -18.48 5.57
C GLY A 264 11.19 -17.50 6.72
N GLN A 265 11.64 -17.91 7.90
CA GLN A 265 11.64 -17.04 9.08
C GLN A 265 12.61 -15.86 8.84
N PRO A 266 12.13 -14.60 8.88
CA PRO A 266 13.02 -13.44 8.79
C PRO A 266 13.91 -13.33 10.03
N LYS A 267 15.01 -12.59 9.89
CA LYS A 267 15.85 -12.17 11.02
C LYS A 267 15.91 -10.64 11.07
N LEU A 268 16.21 -10.10 12.25
CA LEU A 268 16.56 -8.70 12.40
C LEU A 268 18.07 -8.53 12.32
N GLY A 269 18.50 -7.49 11.60
CA GLY A 269 19.91 -7.20 11.39
C GLY A 269 20.21 -5.71 11.41
N VAL A 270 21.29 -5.36 10.72
CA VAL A 270 21.82 -4.00 10.62
C VAL A 270 21.62 -3.48 9.21
N GLN A 271 21.25 -2.21 9.09
CA GLN A 271 21.23 -1.51 7.82
C GLN A 271 22.68 -1.20 7.40
N GLU A 272 23.29 -2.14 6.68
CA GLU A 272 24.70 -2.09 6.29
C GLU A 272 25.07 -0.89 5.40
N ILE A 273 24.15 -0.40 4.55
CA ILE A 273 24.38 0.77 3.69
C ILE A 273 24.50 2.04 4.54
N ILE A 274 23.65 2.21 5.56
CA ILE A 274 23.68 3.35 6.47
C ILE A 274 24.91 3.26 7.38
N ALA A 275 25.18 2.08 7.95
CA ALA A 275 26.31 1.87 8.84
C ALA A 275 27.66 2.06 8.12
N SER A 276 27.83 1.41 6.96
CA SER A 276 29.08 1.48 6.18
C SER A 276 29.24 2.81 5.43
N GLY A 277 28.13 3.46 5.08
CA GLY A 277 28.12 4.76 4.42
C GLY A 277 28.36 5.95 5.36
N GLY A 278 28.49 5.72 6.67
CA GLY A 278 28.68 6.76 7.67
C GLY A 278 27.43 7.60 7.97
N GLY A 279 26.24 7.07 7.64
CA GLY A 279 24.97 7.73 7.91
C GLY A 279 24.54 7.64 9.37
N ALA A 280 24.93 6.56 10.06
CA ALA A 280 24.77 6.36 11.50
C ALA A 280 25.79 5.33 12.02
N SER A 281 25.88 5.15 13.35
CA SER A 281 26.72 4.10 13.93
C SER A 281 26.15 2.70 13.61
N TYR A 282 26.97 1.66 13.79
CA TYR A 282 26.53 0.27 13.60
C TYR A 282 25.37 -0.10 14.54
N ASP A 283 25.47 0.29 15.82
CA ASP A 283 24.45 0.03 16.83
C ASP A 283 23.14 0.79 16.54
N ASP A 284 23.23 2.05 16.09
CA ASP A 284 22.04 2.86 15.75
C ASP A 284 21.40 2.46 14.42
N SER A 285 22.06 1.61 13.63
CA SER A 285 21.59 1.10 12.34
C SER A 285 20.88 -0.26 12.44
N GLN A 286 20.70 -0.80 13.64
CA GLN A 286 19.95 -2.06 13.86
C GLN A 286 18.45 -1.91 13.58
N GLY A 287 17.74 -3.03 13.40
CA GLY A 287 16.28 -3.08 13.29
C GLY A 287 15.76 -3.22 11.85
N THR A 288 16.58 -3.71 10.92
CA THR A 288 16.17 -4.10 9.56
C THR A 288 15.58 -5.50 9.56
N VAL A 289 14.51 -5.73 8.79
CA VAL A 289 13.98 -7.07 8.55
C VAL A 289 14.64 -7.66 7.32
N GLU A 290 15.34 -8.78 7.47
CA GLU A 290 16.07 -9.45 6.39
C GLU A 290 15.44 -10.79 6.04
N PHE A 291 15.11 -10.98 4.76
CA PHE A 291 14.65 -12.25 4.22
C PHE A 291 14.77 -12.30 2.69
N VAL A 292 14.67 -13.51 2.14
CA VAL A 292 14.46 -13.76 0.71
C VAL A 292 12.95 -13.91 0.46
N ALA A 293 12.44 -13.22 -0.56
CA ALA A 293 11.02 -13.28 -0.91
C ALA A 293 10.64 -14.70 -1.40
N LYS A 294 9.42 -15.14 -1.10
CA LYS A 294 8.88 -16.40 -1.60
C LYS A 294 8.59 -16.29 -3.10
N PRO A 295 8.85 -17.35 -3.89
CA PRO A 295 8.51 -17.34 -5.30
C PRO A 295 6.99 -17.26 -5.50
N GLY A 296 6.55 -16.59 -6.55
CA GLY A 296 5.12 -16.44 -6.84
C GLY A 296 4.80 -15.20 -7.68
N PRO A 297 3.52 -15.04 -8.09
CA PRO A 297 3.09 -13.90 -8.88
C PRO A 297 3.28 -12.59 -8.10
N LEU A 298 3.68 -11.55 -8.81
CA LEU A 298 3.90 -10.21 -8.27
C LEU A 298 3.30 -9.18 -9.22
N THR A 299 2.72 -8.12 -8.66
CA THR A 299 2.37 -6.92 -9.41
C THR A 299 3.08 -5.73 -8.79
N LEU A 300 3.90 -5.06 -9.58
CA LEU A 300 4.51 -3.79 -9.22
C LEU A 300 3.58 -2.66 -9.67
N CYS A 301 3.37 -1.67 -8.82
CA CYS A 301 2.56 -0.50 -9.18
C CYS A 301 3.16 0.78 -8.62
N ARG A 302 3.01 1.87 -9.39
CA ARG A 302 3.39 3.21 -8.96
C ARG A 302 2.37 4.20 -9.47
N VAL A 303 1.72 4.91 -8.56
CA VAL A 303 0.97 6.13 -8.84
C VAL A 303 1.91 7.30 -8.60
N THR A 304 1.92 8.27 -9.50
CA THR A 304 2.77 9.47 -9.41
C THR A 304 2.11 10.66 -10.10
N GLN A 305 2.80 11.79 -10.11
CA GLN A 305 2.40 13.00 -10.81
C GLN A 305 3.49 13.39 -11.83
N SER A 306 3.07 13.89 -13.01
CA SER A 306 3.98 14.49 -13.98
C SER A 306 4.55 15.83 -13.47
N ALA A 307 5.49 16.43 -14.20
CA ALA A 307 5.99 17.77 -13.90
C ALA A 307 4.88 18.84 -13.89
N GLU A 308 3.85 18.66 -14.72
CA GLU A 308 2.65 19.50 -14.81
C GLU A 308 1.58 19.12 -13.78
N ASN A 309 1.86 18.14 -12.91
CA ASN A 309 0.98 17.58 -11.89
C ASN A 309 -0.20 16.75 -12.43
N GLU A 310 -0.08 16.19 -13.63
CA GLU A 310 -1.06 15.23 -14.14
C GLU A 310 -0.87 13.87 -13.47
N TRP A 311 -1.98 13.19 -13.14
CA TRP A 311 -1.91 11.86 -12.52
C TRP A 311 -1.41 10.82 -13.51
N GLN A 312 -0.42 10.03 -13.09
CA GLN A 312 0.13 8.92 -13.84
C GLN A 312 0.12 7.66 -12.98
N ALA A 313 -0.08 6.51 -13.61
CA ALA A 313 0.05 5.22 -12.96
C ALA A 313 0.71 4.22 -13.91
N VAL A 314 1.59 3.37 -13.37
CA VAL A 314 2.14 2.21 -14.06
C VAL A 314 1.85 0.96 -13.24
N MET A 315 1.52 -0.12 -13.94
CA MET A 315 1.35 -1.46 -13.38
C MET A 315 2.14 -2.44 -14.24
N VAL A 316 2.89 -3.31 -13.59
CA VAL A 316 3.73 -4.33 -14.23
C VAL A 316 3.47 -5.65 -13.54
N GLU A 317 3.03 -6.65 -14.29
CA GLU A 317 2.85 -8.02 -13.80
C GLU A 317 4.12 -8.84 -14.05
N GLY A 318 4.45 -9.71 -13.10
CA GLY A 318 5.60 -10.59 -13.18
C GLY A 318 5.54 -11.68 -12.13
N ALA A 319 6.68 -12.31 -11.86
CA ALA A 319 6.82 -13.31 -10.81
C ALA A 319 8.17 -13.16 -10.10
N VAL A 320 8.18 -13.43 -8.80
CA VAL A 320 9.41 -13.65 -8.04
C VAL A 320 9.89 -15.07 -8.36
N GLU A 321 11.12 -15.17 -8.85
CA GLU A 321 11.75 -16.45 -9.15
C GLU A 321 12.52 -17.00 -7.95
N ASP A 322 12.63 -18.34 -7.88
CA ASP A 322 13.46 -19.01 -6.87
C ASP A 322 14.88 -19.20 -7.39
N ASN A 323 15.64 -18.11 -7.45
CA ASN A 323 17.02 -18.10 -7.91
C ASN A 323 17.95 -17.37 -6.92
N PRO A 324 19.26 -17.66 -6.95
CA PRO A 324 20.22 -16.96 -6.10
C PRO A 324 20.50 -15.55 -6.63
N ALA A 325 19.73 -14.56 -6.17
CA ALA A 325 20.07 -13.16 -6.37
C ALA A 325 20.96 -12.66 -5.21
N VAL A 326 22.25 -12.40 -5.49
CA VAL A 326 23.16 -11.77 -4.53
C VAL A 326 23.18 -10.26 -4.80
N THR A 327 22.70 -9.48 -3.83
CA THR A 327 22.82 -8.02 -3.83
C THR A 327 23.40 -7.55 -2.51
N PHE A 328 24.59 -6.92 -2.61
CA PHE A 328 25.44 -6.44 -1.53
C PHE A 328 26.03 -7.52 -0.61
#